data_AF-A0A7S0R8A1-F1
#
_entry.id   AF-A0A7S0R8A1-F1
#
_cell.length_a   1.000
_cell.length_b   1.000
_cell.length_c   1.000
_cell.angle_alpha   90.00
_cell.angle_beta   90.00
_cell.angle_gamma   90.00
#
_symmetry.space_group_name_H-M   'P 1'
#
loop_
_entity.id
_entity.type
_entity.pdbx_description
1 polymer ?
#
loop_
_entity_poly.entity_id
_entity_poly.type
_entity_poly.pdbx_seq_one_letter_code
_entity_poly.pdbx_strand_id
1 'polypeptide(L)'
;DFDVNHVPPVGTWVDLKNGIKFMRQQENLDDKQKNQKITYFLESSHKNGNAVIEEFVREALALYRDQQASKVDYSRYLYIPVLTGLALRATQGEGEGGKRPSAIYKRYKLSEEKTFASFFHPDKDAILGLVGQFMQKTGKFGIPGYPQKLGFLLYGPPG
;
A
#
# COMPACT_ATOMS: atom_id res chain seq x y z
N ASP A 1 21.39 6.35 13.87
CA ASP A 1 21.81 7.54 13.10
C ASP A 1 20.64 8.16 12.40
N PHE A 2 20.32 9.41 12.72
CA PHE A 2 19.35 10.19 11.96
C PHE A 2 20.08 10.76 10.74
N ASP A 3 19.81 10.18 9.58
CA ASP A 3 20.30 10.73 8.31
C ASP A 3 19.45 11.96 7.98
N VAL A 4 19.96 13.14 8.31
CA VAL A 4 19.28 14.42 8.04
C VAL A 4 19.39 14.70 6.55
N ASN A 5 18.41 14.22 5.79
CA ASN A 5 18.27 14.54 4.37
C ASN A 5 17.92 16.03 4.22
N HIS A 6 18.94 16.87 4.11
CA HIS A 6 18.76 18.28 3.76
C HIS A 6 18.32 18.38 2.29
N VAL A 7 17.10 18.88 2.08
CA VAL A 7 16.62 19.20 0.73
C VAL A 7 17.51 20.31 0.15
N PRO A 8 18.07 20.13 -1.06
CA PRO A 8 18.95 21.13 -1.66
C PRO A 8 18.28 22.50 -1.80
N PRO A 9 19.01 23.61 -1.54
CA PRO A 9 18.52 24.96 -1.79
C PRO A 9 18.05 25.11 -3.25
N VAL A 10 16.98 25.87 -3.46
CA VAL A 10 16.45 26.11 -4.80
C VAL A 10 17.47 26.87 -5.64
N GLY A 11 17.68 26.43 -6.88
CA GLY A 11 18.61 27.06 -7.83
C GLY A 11 20.09 26.84 -7.53
N THR A 12 20.44 25.97 -6.58
CA THR A 12 21.83 25.66 -6.24
C THR A 12 22.19 24.25 -6.71
N TRP A 13 23.29 24.14 -7.45
CA TRP A 13 23.89 22.84 -7.78
C TRP A 13 24.60 22.28 -6.58
N VAL A 14 24.28 21.03 -6.24
CA VAL A 14 24.92 20.27 -5.17
C VAL A 14 25.56 19.04 -5.78
N ASP A 15 26.81 18.78 -5.41
CA ASP A 15 27.50 17.56 -5.80
C ASP A 15 26.87 16.35 -5.10
N LEU A 16 26.38 15.42 -5.92
CA LEU A 16 26.08 14.07 -5.47
C LEU A 16 27.35 13.20 -5.59
N LYS A 17 27.18 11.89 -5.51
CA LYS A 17 28.28 10.94 -5.71
C LYS A 17 28.63 10.78 -7.20
N ASN A 18 29.84 10.30 -7.46
CA ASN A 18 30.30 9.85 -8.77
C ASN A 18 30.28 10.93 -9.87
N GLY A 19 30.53 12.19 -9.54
CA GLY A 19 30.59 13.28 -10.52
C GLY A 19 29.22 13.68 -11.09
N ILE A 20 28.13 13.27 -10.43
CA ILE A 20 26.78 13.72 -10.71
C ILE A 20 26.48 14.93 -9.83
N LYS A 21 25.86 15.96 -10.40
CA LYS A 21 25.33 17.12 -9.67
C LYS A 21 23.81 17.13 -9.76
N PHE A 22 23.18 17.68 -8.74
CA PHE A 22 21.73 17.82 -8.66
C PHE A 22 21.34 19.26 -8.33
N MET A 23 20.29 19.73 -8.98
CA MET A 23 19.66 21.02 -8.66
C MET A 23 18.15 20.87 -8.68
N ARG A 24 17.49 21.58 -7.76
CA ARG A 24 16.04 21.76 -7.76
C ARG A 24 15.71 23.19 -8.13
N GLN A 25 14.80 23.38 -9.07
CA GLN A 25 14.20 24.67 -9.40
C GLN A 25 12.71 24.64 -9.05
N GLN A 26 12.17 25.76 -8.60
CA GLN A 26 10.77 25.91 -8.25
C GLN A 26 10.19 27.14 -8.95
N GLU A 27 9.04 26.98 -9.58
CA GLU A 27 8.31 28.00 -10.31
C GLU A 27 6.85 28.04 -9.82
N ASN A 28 6.33 29.22 -9.50
CA ASN A 28 4.92 29.41 -9.19
C ASN A 28 4.15 29.56 -10.51
N LEU A 29 3.19 28.67 -10.77
CA LEU A 29 2.41 28.69 -12.01
C LEU A 29 1.15 29.56 -11.89
N ASP A 30 0.65 29.79 -10.67
CA ASP A 30 -0.50 30.66 -10.39
C ASP A 30 -0.45 31.17 -8.94
N ASP A 31 -0.44 32.50 -8.77
CA ASP A 31 -0.40 33.18 -7.47
C ASP A 31 -1.70 32.98 -6.67
N LYS A 32 -2.82 32.67 -7.32
CA LYS A 32 -4.12 32.48 -6.64
C LYS A 32 -4.35 31.04 -6.19
N GLN A 33 -3.81 30.06 -6.92
CA GLN A 33 -4.10 28.63 -6.69
C GLN A 33 -3.00 27.85 -5.95
N LYS A 34 -1.92 28.50 -5.50
CA LYS A 34 -0.76 27.82 -4.87
C LYS A 34 -0.23 26.65 -5.72
N ASN A 35 -0.34 26.74 -7.05
CA ASN A 35 0.19 25.71 -7.94
C ASN A 35 1.69 25.95 -8.15
N GLN A 36 2.50 24.97 -7.76
CA GLN A 36 3.96 25.02 -7.85
C GLN A 36 4.46 23.93 -8.80
N LYS A 37 5.35 24.30 -9.71
CA LYS A 37 6.13 23.37 -10.52
C LYS A 37 7.51 23.24 -9.92
N ILE A 38 7.92 22.02 -9.63
CA ILE A 38 9.27 21.70 -9.18
C ILE A 38 9.96 20.92 -10.30
N THR A 39 11.08 21.45 -10.79
CA THR A 39 11.90 20.80 -11.80
C THR A 39 13.20 20.34 -11.16
N TYR A 40 13.58 19.10 -11.41
CA TYR A 40 14.84 18.53 -10.94
C TYR A 40 15.81 18.36 -12.11
N PHE A 41 17.05 18.79 -11.91
CA PHE A 41 18.11 18.71 -12.90
C PHE A 41 19.21 17.80 -12.39
N LEU A 42 19.74 16.96 -13.29
CA LEU A 42 20.92 16.15 -13.09
C LEU A 42 21.94 16.52 -14.14
N GLU A 43 23.18 16.70 -13.72
CA GLU A 43 24.32 16.95 -14.61
C GLU A 43 25.43 15.95 -14.29
N SER A 44 26.19 15.51 -15.29
CA SER A 44 27.34 14.63 -15.09
C SER A 44 28.59 15.22 -15.73
N SER A 45 29.72 15.15 -15.03
CA SER A 45 31.04 15.54 -15.54
C SER A 45 31.73 14.46 -16.38
N HIS A 46 31.17 13.25 -16.46
CA HIS A 46 31.73 12.14 -17.24
C HIS A 46 31.50 12.28 -18.75
N LYS A 47 32.46 11.76 -19.54
CA LYS A 47 32.33 11.64 -21.00
C LYS A 47 31.07 10.86 -21.43
N ASN A 48 30.70 9.82 -20.67
CA ASN A 48 29.48 9.03 -20.88
C ASN A 48 28.36 9.44 -19.92
N GLY A 49 28.15 10.75 -19.72
CA GLY A 49 27.27 11.27 -18.68
C GLY A 49 25.83 10.75 -18.71
N ASN A 50 25.25 10.52 -19.90
CA ASN A 50 23.89 9.97 -20.02
C ASN A 50 23.77 8.59 -19.37
N ALA A 51 24.71 7.69 -19.65
CA ALA A 51 24.70 6.33 -19.08
C ALA A 51 24.89 6.35 -17.56
N VAL A 52 25.74 7.26 -17.06
CA VAL A 52 25.98 7.44 -15.62
C VAL A 52 24.72 7.94 -14.91
N ILE A 53 24.04 8.93 -15.50
CA ILE A 53 22.77 9.46 -14.96
C ILE A 53 21.68 8.39 -15.01
N GLU A 54 21.57 7.62 -16.09
CA GLU A 54 20.58 6.56 -16.22
C GLU A 54 20.77 5.46 -15.17
N GLU A 55 22.02 5.04 -14.94
CA GLU A 55 22.35 4.08 -13.87
C GLU A 55 21.95 4.63 -12.50
N PHE A 56 22.32 5.87 -12.20
CA PHE A 56 21.97 6.52 -10.94
C PHE A 56 20.45 6.57 -10.71
N VAL A 57 19.67 6.95 -11.73
CA VAL A 57 18.20 6.98 -11.63
C VAL A 57 17.64 5.58 -11.41
N ARG A 58 18.21 4.55 -12.06
CA ARG A 58 17.79 3.16 -11.90
C ARG A 58 18.04 2.66 -10.48
N GLU A 59 19.22 2.91 -9.93
CA GLU A 59 19.57 2.58 -8.54
C GLU A 59 18.64 3.31 -7.55
N ALA A 60 18.44 4.61 -7.73
CA ALA A 60 17.54 5.40 -6.88
C ALA A 60 16.09 4.88 -6.92
N LEU A 61 15.61 4.47 -8.10
CA LEU A 61 14.30 3.87 -8.26
C LEU A 61 14.20 2.50 -7.58
N ALA A 62 15.23 1.67 -7.67
CA ALA A 62 15.27 0.37 -6.98
C ALA A 62 15.22 0.56 -5.45
N LEU A 63 16.05 1.45 -4.91
CA LEU A 63 16.04 1.80 -3.49
C LEU A 63 14.67 2.33 -3.03
N TYR A 64 14.03 3.19 -3.84
CA TYR A 64 12.69 3.67 -3.54
C TYR A 64 11.67 2.53 -3.50
N ARG A 65 11.70 1.61 -4.46
CA ARG A 65 10.80 0.45 -4.50
C ARG A 65 10.97 -0.42 -3.27
N ASP A 66 12.19 -0.68 -2.81
CA ASP A 66 12.46 -1.47 -1.61
C ASP A 66 11.96 -0.75 -0.34
N GLN A 67 12.16 0.56 -0.26
CA GLN A 67 11.61 1.38 0.83
C GLN A 67 10.08 1.43 0.84
N GLN A 68 9.43 1.39 -0.33
CA GLN A 68 7.96 1.30 -0.37
C GLN A 68 7.49 -0.11 -0.02
N ALA A 69 8.14 -1.15 -0.54
CA ALA A 69 7.81 -2.54 -0.25
C ALA A 69 7.90 -2.84 1.26
N SER A 70 8.92 -2.32 1.93
CA SER A 70 9.07 -2.45 3.39
C SER A 70 8.01 -1.68 4.21
N LYS A 71 7.34 -0.68 3.62
CA LYS A 71 6.21 0.03 4.25
C LYS A 71 4.87 -0.65 4.00
N VAL A 72 4.79 -1.60 3.08
CA VAL A 72 3.55 -2.34 2.83
C VAL A 72 3.27 -3.24 4.02
N ASP A 73 2.13 -3.02 4.66
CA ASP A 73 1.66 -3.87 5.73
C ASP A 73 0.95 -5.09 5.16
N TYR A 74 1.63 -6.23 5.19
CA TYR A 74 1.07 -7.52 4.79
C TYR A 74 0.24 -8.20 5.89
N SER A 75 0.05 -7.54 7.04
CA SER A 75 -0.75 -8.10 8.13
C SER A 75 -2.19 -8.34 7.68
N ARG A 76 -2.76 -9.45 8.12
CA ARG A 76 -4.18 -9.74 7.91
C ARG A 76 -5.02 -8.99 8.93
N TYR A 77 -6.17 -8.48 8.49
CA TYR A 77 -7.06 -7.68 9.32
C TYR A 77 -8.49 -8.19 9.29
N LEU A 78 -9.11 -8.29 10.46
CA LEU A 78 -10.54 -8.46 10.60
C LEU A 78 -11.22 -7.10 10.77
N TYR A 79 -12.24 -6.84 9.95
CA TYR A 79 -13.05 -5.63 10.02
C TYR A 79 -14.42 -5.97 10.60
N ILE A 80 -14.76 -5.35 11.72
CA ILE A 80 -16.06 -5.53 12.37
C ILE A 80 -16.86 -4.24 12.23
N PRO A 81 -18.07 -4.27 11.63
CA PRO A 81 -18.89 -3.08 11.48
C PRO A 81 -19.29 -2.50 12.83
N VAL A 82 -19.21 -1.18 12.96
CA VAL A 82 -19.74 -0.43 14.10
C VAL A 82 -21.19 -0.09 13.78
N LEU A 83 -22.12 -0.85 14.38
CA LEU A 83 -23.55 -0.64 14.20
C LEU A 83 -23.97 0.76 14.70
N THR A 84 -24.95 1.33 14.01
CA THR A 84 -25.16 2.76 13.71
C THR A 84 -25.56 3.68 14.89
N GLY A 85 -25.43 3.25 16.14
CA GLY A 85 -25.56 4.12 17.33
C GLY A 85 -24.23 4.66 17.86
N LEU A 86 -23.13 3.90 17.67
CA LEU A 86 -21.79 4.27 18.14
C LEU A 86 -20.97 5.00 17.06
N ALA A 87 -21.31 4.81 15.78
CA ALA A 87 -20.65 5.45 14.65
C ALA A 87 -20.86 6.98 14.64
N LEU A 88 -22.02 7.46 15.10
CA LEU A 88 -22.34 8.89 15.22
C LEU A 88 -21.42 9.64 16.20
N ARG A 89 -20.86 8.96 17.21
CA ARG A 89 -19.92 9.55 18.17
C ARG A 89 -18.47 9.57 17.67
N ALA A 90 -18.11 8.63 16.79
CA ALA A 90 -16.76 8.54 16.23
C ALA A 90 -16.47 9.62 15.16
N THR A 91 -17.51 10.25 14.61
CA THR A 91 -17.41 11.27 13.56
C THR A 91 -17.60 12.71 14.07
N GLN A 92 -17.66 12.95 15.39
CA GLN A 92 -17.72 14.30 15.97
C GLN A 92 -16.35 14.99 16.02
N GLY A 93 -15.48 14.75 15.03
CA GLY A 93 -14.32 15.60 14.79
C GLY A 93 -14.76 16.77 13.92
N GLU A 94 -14.68 17.99 14.46
CA GLU A 94 -15.05 19.23 13.79
C GLU A 94 -14.33 19.37 12.43
N GLY A 95 -15.12 19.41 11.37
CA GLY A 95 -14.66 19.52 10.00
C GLY A 95 -15.84 19.64 9.06
N GLU A 96 -16.42 20.84 8.98
CA GLU A 96 -17.43 21.20 7.99
C GLU A 96 -16.92 20.90 6.57
N GLY A 97 -17.61 20.00 5.86
CA GLY A 97 -17.44 19.79 4.41
C GLY A 97 -17.05 18.38 3.96
N GLY A 98 -16.68 17.46 4.85
CA GLY A 98 -16.32 16.09 4.49
C GLY A 98 -17.54 15.18 4.30
N LYS A 99 -17.65 14.47 3.15
CA LYS A 99 -18.62 13.37 2.97
C LYS A 99 -18.50 12.39 4.14
N ARG A 100 -19.57 12.23 4.93
CA ARG A 100 -19.61 11.25 6.02
C ARG A 100 -19.47 9.84 5.44
N PRO A 101 -18.61 8.98 6.00
CA PRO A 101 -18.49 7.60 5.53
C PRO A 101 -19.81 6.85 5.77
N SER A 102 -20.23 6.05 4.78
CA SER A 102 -21.48 5.28 4.84
C SER A 102 -21.44 4.15 5.88
N ALA A 103 -20.24 3.73 6.32
CA ALA A 103 -20.04 2.73 7.36
C ALA A 103 -18.69 2.94 8.07
N ILE A 104 -18.65 2.59 9.35
CA ILE A 104 -17.43 2.62 10.18
C ILE A 104 -17.11 1.19 10.61
N TYR A 105 -15.84 0.82 10.55
CA TYR A 105 -15.37 -0.51 10.94
C TYR A 105 -14.24 -0.39 11.95
N LYS A 106 -14.26 -1.25 12.97
CA LYS A 106 -13.09 -1.48 13.82
C LYS A 106 -12.17 -2.47 13.11
N ARG A 107 -10.88 -2.13 13.04
CA ARG A 107 -9.83 -2.93 12.43
C ARG A 107 -9.03 -3.65 13.51
N TYR A 108 -9.02 -4.98 13.47
CA TYR A 108 -8.25 -5.84 14.38
C TYR A 108 -7.17 -6.58 13.59
N LYS A 109 -5.90 -6.40 13.98
CA LYS A 109 -4.80 -7.16 13.38
C LYS A 109 -4.93 -8.62 13.80
N LEU A 110 -4.93 -9.52 12.82
CA LEU A 110 -4.95 -10.96 13.05
C LEU A 110 -3.54 -11.45 13.37
N SER A 111 -3.43 -12.43 14.27
CA SER A 111 -2.17 -13.12 14.54
C SER A 111 -1.82 -14.05 13.37
N GLU A 112 -0.54 -14.12 13.03
CA GLU A 112 -0.03 -15.06 12.01
C GLU A 112 0.01 -16.51 12.51
N GLU A 113 -0.09 -16.73 13.81
CA GLU A 113 -0.05 -18.07 14.43
C GLU A 113 -1.29 -18.92 14.08
N LYS A 114 -2.42 -18.28 13.77
CA LYS A 114 -3.65 -18.99 13.38
C LYS A 114 -3.59 -19.35 11.89
N THR A 115 -3.27 -20.62 11.64
CA THR A 115 -3.23 -21.21 10.30
C THR A 115 -4.17 -22.41 10.23
N PHE A 116 -4.39 -22.93 9.02
CA PHE A 116 -5.12 -24.19 8.86
C PHE A 116 -4.38 -25.38 9.49
N ALA A 117 -3.09 -25.28 9.84
CA ALA A 117 -2.41 -26.33 10.59
C ALA A 117 -3.06 -26.56 11.96
N SER A 118 -3.49 -25.48 12.62
CA SER A 118 -4.22 -25.51 13.91
C SER A 118 -5.73 -25.67 13.78
N PHE A 119 -6.26 -25.91 12.57
CA PHE A 119 -7.68 -26.17 12.35
C PHE A 119 -7.94 -27.68 12.45
N PHE A 120 -8.77 -28.08 13.43
CA PHE A 120 -9.16 -29.46 13.67
C PHE A 120 -10.64 -29.62 13.37
N HIS A 121 -10.94 -30.28 12.25
CA HIS A 121 -12.30 -30.61 11.82
C HIS A 121 -12.24 -31.92 11.05
N PRO A 122 -13.19 -32.86 11.23
CA PRO A 122 -13.18 -34.13 10.50
C PRO A 122 -13.08 -33.94 8.98
N ASP A 123 -13.82 -32.98 8.45
CA ASP A 123 -13.84 -32.68 7.01
C ASP A 123 -12.83 -31.61 6.55
N LYS A 124 -11.75 -31.39 7.30
CA LYS A 124 -10.76 -30.34 7.00
C LYS A 124 -10.26 -30.38 5.56
N ASP A 125 -9.81 -31.54 5.09
CA ASP A 125 -9.20 -31.67 3.76
C ASP A 125 -10.21 -31.41 2.64
N ALA A 126 -11.45 -31.87 2.82
CA ALA A 126 -12.54 -31.57 1.88
C ALA A 126 -12.87 -30.07 1.84
N ILE A 127 -12.93 -29.40 3.00
CA ILE A 127 -13.15 -27.96 3.11
C ILE A 127 -12.02 -27.20 2.39
N LEU A 128 -10.76 -27.53 2.68
CA LEU A 128 -9.60 -26.90 2.05
C LEU A 128 -9.54 -27.15 0.55
N GLY A 129 -9.90 -28.35 0.09
CA GLY A 129 -10.01 -28.68 -1.33
C GLY A 129 -11.04 -27.79 -2.03
N LEU A 130 -12.21 -27.58 -1.42
CA LEU A 130 -13.25 -26.70 -1.96
C LEU A 130 -12.81 -25.23 -2.00
N VAL A 131 -12.12 -24.76 -0.96
CA VAL A 131 -11.51 -23.41 -0.95
C VAL A 131 -10.47 -23.29 -2.07
N GLY A 132 -9.63 -24.31 -2.27
CA GLY A 132 -8.65 -24.34 -3.35
C GLY A 132 -9.29 -24.23 -4.73
N GLN A 133 -10.33 -25.04 -4.99
CA GLN A 133 -11.10 -24.98 -6.23
C GLN A 133 -11.72 -23.60 -6.46
N PHE A 134 -12.26 -22.99 -5.41
CA PHE A 134 -12.82 -21.64 -5.48
C PHE A 134 -11.76 -20.60 -5.84
N MET A 135 -10.61 -20.60 -5.16
CA MET A 135 -9.53 -19.64 -5.39
C MET A 135 -8.90 -19.77 -6.78
N GLN A 136 -8.76 -21.00 -7.27
CA GLN A 136 -8.17 -21.30 -8.57
C GLN A 136 -9.18 -21.26 -9.73
N LYS A 137 -10.48 -21.05 -9.44
CA LYS A 137 -11.58 -21.12 -10.41
C LYS A 137 -11.59 -22.46 -11.18
N THR A 138 -11.44 -23.55 -10.46
CA THR A 138 -11.48 -24.91 -11.02
C THR A 138 -12.71 -25.67 -10.52
N GLY A 139 -12.92 -26.88 -11.05
CA GLY A 139 -14.13 -27.66 -10.78
C GLY A 139 -15.38 -26.89 -11.18
N LYS A 140 -16.40 -26.88 -10.32
CA LYS A 140 -17.67 -26.18 -10.58
C LYS A 140 -17.52 -24.67 -10.77
N PHE A 141 -16.52 -24.05 -10.13
CA PHE A 141 -16.26 -22.60 -10.22
C PHE A 141 -15.57 -22.17 -11.52
N GLY A 142 -15.06 -23.14 -12.29
CA GLY A 142 -14.51 -22.88 -13.63
C GLY A 142 -15.56 -22.88 -14.74
N ILE A 143 -16.79 -23.30 -14.45
CA ILE A 143 -17.87 -23.39 -15.44
C ILE A 143 -18.39 -21.97 -15.73
N PRO A 144 -18.41 -21.52 -17.01
CA PRO A 144 -18.97 -20.23 -17.36
C PRO A 144 -20.41 -20.07 -16.88
N GLY A 145 -20.71 -18.96 -16.21
CA GLY A 145 -22.02 -18.68 -15.63
C GLY A 145 -22.25 -19.28 -14.23
N TYR A 146 -21.37 -20.15 -13.73
CA TYR A 146 -21.47 -20.60 -12.35
C TYR A 146 -21.08 -19.48 -11.38
N PRO A 147 -21.84 -19.23 -10.30
CA PRO A 147 -21.54 -18.14 -9.37
C PRO A 147 -20.18 -18.30 -8.68
N GLN A 148 -19.36 -17.25 -8.72
CA GLN A 148 -18.13 -17.17 -7.94
C GLN A 148 -18.43 -16.75 -6.49
N LYS A 149 -19.19 -17.59 -5.78
CA LYS A 149 -19.51 -17.42 -4.36
C LYS A 149 -19.37 -18.75 -3.62
N LEU A 150 -18.71 -18.72 -2.47
CA LEU A 150 -18.55 -19.87 -1.58
C LEU A 150 -19.02 -19.47 -0.19
N GLY A 151 -19.91 -20.26 0.39
CA GLY A 151 -20.40 -20.10 1.76
C GLY A 151 -20.28 -21.41 2.52
N PHE A 152 -19.93 -21.32 3.79
CA PHE A 152 -19.88 -22.45 4.72
C PHE A 152 -20.92 -22.22 5.81
N LEU A 153 -21.66 -23.28 6.15
CA LEU A 153 -22.45 -23.35 7.37
C LEU A 153 -21.73 -24.29 8.32
N LEU A 154 -21.06 -23.73 9.32
CA LEU A 154 -20.41 -24.48 10.38
C LEU A 154 -21.36 -24.52 11.57
N TYR A 155 -21.70 -25.72 12.03
CA TYR A 155 -22.60 -25.94 13.16
C TYR A 155 -22.02 -27.04 14.05
N GLY A 156 -22.36 -27.00 15.34
CA GLY A 156 -21.84 -27.91 16.34
C GLY A 156 -22.13 -27.40 17.75
N PRO A 157 -21.79 -28.19 18.78
CA PRO A 157 -21.80 -27.70 20.15
C PRO A 157 -20.83 -26.51 20.32
N PRO A 158 -21.08 -25.63 21.29
CA PRO A 158 -20.15 -24.55 21.60
C PRO A 158 -18.82 -25.13 22.14
N GLY A 159 -17.71 -24.77 21.51
CA GLY A 159 -16.36 -25.25 21.85
C GLY A 159 -15.72 -25.96 20.66
#